data_AF-A0AA44C8N9-F1
#
_entry.id   AF-A0AA44C8N9-F1
#
_cell.length_a   1.000
_cell.length_b   1.000
_cell.length_c   1.000
_cell.angle_alpha   90.00
_cell.angle_beta   90.00
_cell.angle_gamma   90.00
#
_symmetry.space_group_name_H-M   'P 1'
#
loop_
_entity.id
_entity.type
_entity.pdbx_description
1 polymer ?
#
loop_
_entity_poly.entity_id
_entity_poly.type
_entity_poly.pdbx_seq_one_letter_code
_entity_poly.pdbx_strand_id
1 'polypeptide(L)' 'MSPRQYAAQILALRTKEERQQALAEVPEELRELVKDHVESAWNLRARKKKP' A
#
# COMPACT_ATOMS: atom_id res chain seq x y z
N MET A 1 -4.63 7.20 -12.05
CA MET A 1 -3.55 6.98 -11.05
C MET A 1 -3.09 5.53 -11.17
N SER A 2 -1.78 5.24 -11.17
CA SER A 2 -1.32 3.86 -11.32
C SER A 2 -1.40 3.08 -10.01
N PRO A 3 -1.51 1.73 -10.03
CA PRO A 3 -1.53 0.92 -8.82
C PRO A 3 -0.35 1.18 -7.88
N ARG A 4 0.83 1.46 -8.44
CA ARG A 4 2.03 1.87 -7.68
C ARG A 4 1.85 3.18 -6.93
N GLN A 5 1.18 4.17 -7.52
CA GLN A 5 0.93 5.46 -6.88
C GLN A 5 -0.05 5.32 -5.71
N TYR A 6 -1.11 4.52 -5.88
CA TYR A 6 -2.02 4.17 -4.78
C TYR A 6 -1.27 3.47 -3.64
N ALA A 7 -0.47 2.46 -3.95
CA ALA A 7 0.32 1.75 -2.95
C ALA A 7 1.30 2.67 -2.19
N ALA A 8 1.94 3.60 -2.89
CA ALA A 8 2.84 4.59 -2.28
C ALA A 8 2.10 5.56 -1.35
N GLN A 9 0.92 6.04 -1.74
CA GLN A 9 0.06 6.86 -0.87
C GLN A 9 -0.37 6.10 0.38
N ILE A 10 -0.88 4.87 0.22
CA ILE A 10 -1.29 4.02 1.33
C ILE A 10 -0.11 3.78 2.29
N LEU A 11 1.08 3.50 1.77
CA LEU A 11 2.28 3.30 2.59
C LEU A 11 2.84 4.57 3.25
N ALA A 12 2.42 5.75 2.81
CA ALA A 12 2.78 7.03 3.44
C ALA A 12 1.88 7.34 4.64
N LEU A 13 0.67 6.79 4.69
CA LEU A 13 -0.25 6.93 5.83
C LEU A 13 0.35 6.31 7.09
N ARG A 14 0.01 6.87 8.25
CA ARG A 14 0.65 6.53 9.53
C ARG A 14 -0.07 5.38 10.21
N THR A 15 -1.40 5.43 10.25
CA THR A 15 -2.22 4.46 10.98
C THR A 15 -2.69 3.32 10.08
N LYS A 16 -3.13 2.22 10.70
CA LYS A 16 -3.73 1.09 9.99
C LYS A 16 -5.11 1.45 9.43
N GLU A 17 -5.87 2.26 10.16
CA GLU A 17 -7.22 2.69 9.79
C GLU A 17 -7.22 3.54 8.52
N GLU A 18 -6.34 4.54 8.45
CA GLU A 18 -6.16 5.37 7.25
C GLU A 18 -5.80 4.52 6.03
N ARG A 19 -4.94 3.51 6.19
CA ARG A 19 -4.57 2.60 5.11
C ARG A 19 -5.74 1.77 4.61
N GLN A 20 -6.63 1.33 5.50
CA GLN A 20 -7.82 0.57 5.13
C GLN A 20 -8.83 1.44 4.39
N GLN A 21 -9.05 2.68 4.85
CA GLN A 21 -9.91 3.63 4.14
C GLN A 21 -9.37 3.93 2.75
N ALA A 22 -8.08 4.23 2.64
CA ALA A 22 -7.44 4.50 1.34
C ALA A 22 -7.50 3.29 0.40
N LEU A 23 -7.45 2.05 0.90
CA LEU A 23 -7.64 0.83 0.10
C LEU A 23 -9.10 0.66 -0.37
N ALA A 24 -10.07 1.10 0.43
CA ALA A 24 -11.49 1.07 0.06
C ALA A 24 -11.81 2.07 -1.06
N GLU A 25 -11.12 3.23 -1.08
CA GLU A 25 -11.24 4.24 -2.16
C GLU A 25 -10.59 3.81 -3.48
N VAL A 26 -9.76 2.76 -3.48
CA VAL A 26 -9.21 2.20 -4.72
C VAL A 26 -10.33 1.50 -5.51
N PRO A 27 -10.45 1.74 -6.82
CA PRO A 27 -11.35 0.99 -7.70
C PRO A 27 -11.12 -0.53 -7.58
N GLU A 28 -12.20 -1.31 -7.55
CA GLU A 28 -12.14 -2.74 -7.26
C GLU A 28 -11.20 -3.51 -8.19
N GLU A 29 -11.20 -3.19 -9.48
CA GLU A 29 -10.34 -3.78 -10.52
C GLU A 29 -8.84 -3.60 -10.25
N LEU A 30 -8.48 -2.55 -9.50
CA LEU A 30 -7.10 -2.24 -9.14
C LEU A 30 -6.77 -2.62 -7.69
N ARG A 31 -7.78 -2.94 -6.88
CA ARG A 31 -7.63 -3.15 -5.42
C ARG A 31 -6.72 -4.34 -5.11
N GLU A 32 -6.84 -5.44 -5.85
CA GLU A 32 -5.96 -6.60 -5.71
C GLU A 32 -4.50 -6.25 -6.05
N LEU A 33 -4.27 -5.59 -7.19
CA LEU A 33 -2.92 -5.15 -7.60
C LEU A 33 -2.31 -4.16 -6.60
N VAL A 34 -3.09 -3.22 -6.08
CA VAL A 34 -2.64 -2.26 -5.09
C VAL A 34 -2.29 -2.96 -3.78
N LYS A 35 -3.09 -3.93 -3.34
CA LYS A 35 -2.79 -4.75 -2.14
C LYS A 35 -1.44 -5.46 -2.28
N ASP A 36 -1.21 -6.13 -3.41
CA ASP A 36 0.05 -6.81 -3.70
C ASP A 36 1.26 -5.86 -3.68
N HIS A 37 1.09 -4.67 -4.26
CA HIS A 37 2.13 -3.63 -4.23
C HIS A 37 2.40 -3.10 -2.81
N VAL A 38 1.35 -2.90 -2.01
CA VAL A 38 1.48 -2.46 -0.61
C VAL A 38 2.23 -3.51 0.20
N GLU A 39 1.85 -4.78 0.10
CA GLU A 39 2.50 -5.90 0.80
C GLU A 39 3.97 -6.04 0.38
N SER A 40 4.23 -6.02 -0.94
CA SER A 40 5.59 -6.09 -1.48
C SER A 40 6.47 -4.95 -0.96
N ALA A 41 6.00 -3.72 -1.02
CA ALA A 41 6.77 -2.56 -0.58
C ALA A 41 6.91 -2.50 0.95
N TRP A 42 5.93 -2.98 1.72
CA TRP A 42 6.07 -3.17 3.17
C TRP A 42 7.15 -4.18 3.52
N ASN A 43 7.15 -5.35 2.87
CA ASN A 43 8.14 -6.40 3.07
C ASN A 43 9.56 -5.93 2.69
N LEU A 44 9.69 -5.17 1.60
CA LEU A 44 10.96 -4.53 1.21
C LEU A 44 11.45 -3.55 2.27
N ARG A 45 10.57 -2.71 2.82
CA ARG A 45 10.90 -1.79 3.93
C ARG A 45 11.32 -2.52 5.19
N ALA A 46 10.62 -3.60 5.55
CA ALA A 46 10.95 -4.42 6.71
C ALA A 46 12.33 -5.08 6.56
N ARG A 47 12.66 -5.59 5.35
CA ARG A 47 13.98 -6.15 5.04
C ARG A 47 15.10 -5.11 5.14
N LYS A 48 14.87 -3.87 4.74
CA LYS A 48 15.84 -2.75 4.90
C LYS A 48 16.05 -2.29 6.34
N LYS A 49 15.20 -2.72 7.29
CA LYS A 49 15.32 -2.39 8.72
C LYS A 49 16.19 -3.38 9.50
N LYS A 50 16.84 -4.36 8.85
CA LYS A 50 17.87 -5.18 9.50
C LYS A 50 19.16 -4.34 9.63
N PRO A 51 19.70 -4.15 10.85
CA PRO A 51 21.04 -3.59 11.05
C PRO A 51 22.13 -4.50 10.47
#